data_AF-A0A7W6L358-F1
#
_entry.id   AF-A0A7W6L358-F1
#
_cell.length_a   1.000
_cell.length_b   1.000
_cell.length_c   1.000
_cell.angle_alpha   90.00
_cell.angle_beta   90.00
_cell.angle_gamma   90.00
#
_symmetry.space_group_name_H-M   'P 1'
#
loop_
_entity.id
_entity.type
_entity.pdbx_description
1 polymer ?
#
loop_
_entity_poly.entity_id
_entity_poly.type
_entity_poly.pdbx_seq_one_letter_code
_entity_poly.pdbx_strand_id
1 'polypeptide(L)'
;MHIAKSRHPARHLLGAVFAVALVAAGVSLTPSFSAPAAPVTVLLDSVPMSALHSLAIDLAQLRNDQRAQLAASHDPARVQAYDERLGNLRQRIARHAGYFQATAPQGEQARQFARVQQQLGLYLAQQRQANRALHEGDLRSAQALAPSLAGDPQQQVWTELQSLQQSVASVSKPQRR
;
A
#
# COMPACT_ATOMS: atom_id res chain seq x y z
N MET A 1 26.80 -12.56 -47.57
CA MET A 1 26.79 -13.65 -46.56
C MET A 1 25.45 -13.60 -45.84
N HIS A 2 24.79 -14.76 -45.70
CA HIS A 2 23.35 -14.96 -45.58
C HIS A 2 22.63 -14.26 -44.41
N ILE A 3 21.42 -13.76 -44.70
CA ILE A 3 20.37 -13.32 -43.78
C ILE A 3 19.71 -14.58 -43.19
N ALA A 4 19.70 -14.73 -41.86
CA ALA A 4 18.92 -15.75 -41.17
C ALA A 4 17.75 -15.11 -40.41
N LYS A 5 16.57 -15.25 -41.02
CA LYS A 5 15.24 -14.86 -40.55
C LYS A 5 14.66 -16.09 -39.86
N SER A 6 14.42 -16.05 -38.54
CA SER A 6 13.74 -17.14 -37.82
C SER A 6 12.34 -16.70 -37.39
N ARG A 7 11.39 -17.58 -37.69
CA ARG A 7 9.94 -17.35 -37.80
C ARG A 7 9.24 -17.55 -36.46
N HIS A 8 8.23 -16.73 -36.19
CA HIS A 8 7.20 -17.01 -35.19
C HIS A 8 6.46 -18.32 -35.51
N PRO A 9 6.03 -19.04 -34.47
CA PRO A 9 4.78 -19.78 -34.54
C PRO A 9 3.72 -19.10 -33.67
N ALA A 10 2.74 -18.51 -34.35
CA ALA A 10 1.44 -18.22 -33.81
C ALA A 10 0.80 -19.53 -33.31
N ARG A 11 0.24 -19.50 -32.10
CA ARG A 11 -0.78 -20.47 -31.68
C ARG A 11 -1.93 -19.70 -31.05
N HIS A 12 -2.94 -19.44 -31.89
CA HIS A 12 -4.30 -19.17 -31.46
C HIS A 12 -4.89 -20.46 -30.88
N LEU A 13 -5.43 -20.38 -29.67
CA LEU A 13 -6.46 -21.26 -29.14
C LEU A 13 -7.46 -20.32 -28.45
N LEU A 14 -8.62 -20.03 -29.05
CA LEU A 14 -9.89 -20.75 -28.79
C LEU A 14 -10.10 -20.86 -27.27
N GLY A 15 -10.88 -20.00 -26.62
CA GLY A 15 -12.31 -19.85 -26.85
C GLY A 15 -13.05 -20.71 -25.82
N ALA A 16 -13.53 -20.09 -24.73
CA ALA A 16 -14.49 -20.72 -23.82
C ALA A 16 -15.24 -19.63 -23.03
N VAL A 17 -16.34 -19.17 -23.62
CA VAL A 17 -17.41 -18.46 -22.92
C VAL A 17 -18.21 -19.52 -22.19
N PHE A 18 -18.18 -19.53 -20.86
CA PHE A 18 -19.12 -20.32 -20.07
C PHE A 18 -20.15 -19.38 -19.45
N ALA A 19 -21.27 -19.22 -20.14
CA ALA A 19 -22.51 -18.77 -19.54
C ALA A 19 -23.16 -19.99 -18.87
N VAL A 20 -23.28 -19.98 -17.55
CA VAL A 20 -24.11 -20.94 -16.81
C VAL A 20 -25.21 -20.15 -16.13
N ALA A 21 -26.40 -20.22 -16.72
CA ALA A 21 -27.65 -19.89 -16.05
C ALA A 21 -28.18 -21.18 -15.43
N LEU A 22 -28.37 -21.18 -14.11
CA LEU A 22 -29.22 -22.18 -13.46
C LEU A 22 -30.10 -21.49 -12.44
N VAL A 23 -31.38 -21.39 -12.80
CA VAL A 23 -32.48 -21.05 -11.90
C VAL A 23 -33.01 -22.37 -11.35
N ALA A 24 -33.06 -22.53 -10.04
CA ALA A 24 -33.96 -23.47 -9.39
C ALA A 24 -34.34 -22.93 -8.01
N ALA A 25 -35.64 -22.68 -7.85
CA ALA A 25 -36.28 -22.21 -6.65
C ALA A 25 -36.20 -23.25 -5.52
N GLY A 26 -35.94 -22.77 -4.31
CA GLY A 26 -36.09 -23.52 -3.06
C GLY A 26 -36.76 -22.61 -2.04
N VAL A 27 -38.06 -22.79 -1.87
CA VAL A 27 -38.92 -22.10 -0.91
C VAL A 27 -38.70 -22.69 0.49
N SER A 28 -38.85 -21.83 1.50
CA SER A 28 -39.19 -22.13 2.91
C SER A 28 -38.06 -22.48 3.90
N LEU A 29 -37.63 -21.50 4.70
CA LEU A 29 -38.15 -21.25 6.07
C LEU A 29 -37.25 -20.22 6.78
N THR A 30 -37.87 -19.13 7.23
CA THR A 30 -37.29 -18.10 8.09
C THR A 30 -37.05 -18.63 9.50
N PRO A 31 -35.83 -18.58 10.07
CA PRO A 31 -35.68 -18.29 11.47
C PRO A 31 -35.70 -16.75 11.63
N SER A 32 -36.78 -16.25 12.23
CA SER A 32 -36.86 -14.88 12.74
C SER A 32 -35.76 -14.67 13.79
N PHE A 33 -34.58 -14.23 13.34
CA PHE A 33 -33.60 -13.62 14.21
C PHE A 33 -33.79 -12.12 14.11
N SER A 34 -34.56 -11.57 15.05
CA SER A 34 -34.65 -10.13 15.28
C SER A 34 -33.31 -9.67 15.87
N ALA A 35 -32.31 -9.51 15.01
CA ALA A 35 -31.10 -8.75 15.31
C ALA A 35 -31.31 -7.33 14.78
N PRO A 36 -31.12 -6.28 15.58
CA PRO A 36 -31.13 -4.92 15.06
C PRO A 36 -30.03 -4.83 14.00
N ALA A 37 -30.44 -4.67 12.75
CA ALA A 37 -29.54 -4.40 11.63
C ALA A 37 -28.88 -3.04 11.89
N ALA A 38 -27.75 -3.06 12.59
CA ALA A 38 -26.84 -1.93 12.61
C ALA A 38 -26.50 -1.61 11.14
N PRO A 39 -26.58 -0.33 10.73
CA PRO A 39 -26.51 0.05 9.33
C PRO A 39 -25.15 -0.33 8.74
N VAL A 40 -25.14 -1.33 7.85
CA VAL A 40 -23.95 -1.76 7.08
C VAL A 40 -23.34 -0.59 6.29
N THR A 41 -24.13 0.46 6.02
CA THR A 41 -23.71 1.72 5.42
C THR A 41 -22.57 2.42 6.17
N VAL A 42 -22.53 2.36 7.50
CA VAL A 42 -21.48 3.02 8.31
C VAL A 42 -20.14 2.31 8.18
N LEU A 43 -20.15 1.00 7.92
CA LEU A 43 -18.92 0.21 7.83
C LEU A 43 -18.16 0.51 6.52
N LEU A 44 -18.86 0.63 5.40
CA LEU A 44 -18.26 0.89 4.07
C LEU A 44 -17.69 2.31 3.95
N ASP A 45 -18.32 3.31 4.55
CA ASP A 45 -17.85 4.70 4.52
C ASP A 45 -16.54 4.92 5.30
N SER A 46 -16.20 4.01 6.22
CA SER A 46 -14.99 4.09 7.06
C SER A 46 -13.78 3.32 6.52
N VAL A 47 -13.98 2.43 5.55
CA VAL A 47 -12.90 1.63 4.90
C VAL A 47 -11.80 2.52 4.31
N PRO A 48 -12.09 3.55 3.49
CA PRO A 48 -11.02 4.38 2.92
C PRO A 48 -10.21 5.10 4.00
N MET A 49 -10.87 5.64 5.03
CA MET A 49 -10.19 6.38 6.09
C MET A 49 -9.34 5.46 6.99
N SER A 50 -9.85 4.27 7.34
CA SER A 50 -9.10 3.28 8.13
C SER A 50 -7.88 2.73 7.40
N ALA A 51 -7.96 2.53 6.08
CA ALA A 51 -6.83 2.13 5.25
C ALA A 51 -5.74 3.21 5.21
N LEU A 52 -6.11 4.48 5.03
CA LEU A 52 -5.17 5.61 5.05
C LEU A 52 -4.54 5.83 6.44
N HIS A 53 -5.31 5.61 7.51
CA HIS A 53 -4.77 5.70 8.86
C HIS A 53 -3.76 4.60 9.15
N SER A 54 -4.09 3.36 8.77
CA SER A 54 -3.19 2.22 8.90
C SER A 54 -1.91 2.40 8.08
N LEU A 55 -2.03 2.95 6.86
CA LEU A 55 -0.88 3.32 6.04
C LEU A 55 0.02 4.34 6.73
N ALA A 56 -0.54 5.38 7.36
CA ALA A 56 0.23 6.38 8.10
C ALA A 56 1.00 5.77 9.29
N ILE A 57 0.35 4.88 10.05
CA ILE A 57 0.99 4.15 11.16
C ILE A 57 2.17 3.32 10.65
N ASP A 58 1.96 2.56 9.56
CA ASP A 58 3.00 1.70 9.00
C ASP A 58 4.22 2.50 8.53
N LEU A 59 4.01 3.67 7.92
CA LEU A 59 5.09 4.55 7.47
C LEU A 59 5.88 5.16 8.62
N ALA A 60 5.20 5.55 9.70
CA ALA A 60 5.85 6.02 10.91
C ALA A 60 6.71 4.91 11.54
N GLN A 61 6.17 3.69 11.61
CA GLN A 61 6.91 2.53 12.10
C GLN A 61 8.11 2.21 11.21
N LEU A 62 7.97 2.27 9.89
CA LEU A 62 9.06 2.04 8.94
C LEU A 62 10.24 2.99 9.18
N ARG A 63 9.97 4.29 9.39
CA ARG A 63 11.02 5.27 9.75
C ARG A 63 11.70 4.88 11.06
N ASN A 64 10.91 4.56 12.09
CA ASN A 64 11.44 4.28 13.41
C ASN A 64 12.33 3.03 13.41
N ASP A 65 11.88 1.96 12.74
CA ASP A 65 12.65 0.72 12.61
C ASP A 65 13.92 0.92 11.77
N GLN A 66 13.89 1.77 10.74
CA GLN A 66 15.10 2.12 9.96
C GLN A 66 16.14 2.86 10.82
N ARG A 67 15.70 3.85 11.60
CA ARG A 67 16.59 4.59 12.51
C ARG A 67 17.19 3.66 13.57
N ALA A 68 16.37 2.75 14.10
CA ALA A 68 16.81 1.78 15.08
C ALA A 68 17.78 0.75 14.49
N GLN A 69 17.59 0.33 13.24
CA GLN A 69 18.52 -0.54 12.51
C GLN A 69 19.88 0.12 12.33
N LEU A 70 19.93 1.39 11.90
CA LEU A 70 21.18 2.13 11.75
C LEU A 70 21.91 2.32 13.08
N ALA A 71 21.16 2.58 14.17
CA ALA A 71 21.74 2.67 15.51
C ALA A 71 22.28 1.31 16.01
N ALA A 72 21.67 0.21 15.56
CA ALA A 72 22.11 -1.16 15.85
C ALA A 72 23.12 -1.70 14.82
N SER A 73 23.71 -0.86 13.96
CA SER A 73 24.61 -1.27 12.86
C SER A 73 25.83 -2.09 13.29
N HIS A 74 26.22 -2.01 14.57
CA HIS A 74 27.33 -2.78 15.15
C HIS A 74 26.95 -4.21 15.57
N ASP A 75 25.66 -4.56 15.58
CA ASP A 75 25.15 -5.85 16.00
C ASP A 75 24.43 -6.54 14.83
N PRO A 76 25.11 -7.49 14.14
CA PRO A 76 24.55 -8.16 12.97
C PRO A 76 23.24 -8.91 13.24
N ALA A 77 23.08 -9.49 14.43
CA ALA A 77 21.87 -10.22 14.78
C ALA A 77 20.68 -9.26 14.94
N ARG A 78 20.92 -8.08 15.53
CA ARG A 78 19.89 -7.03 15.60
C ARG A 78 19.58 -6.44 14.23
N VAL A 79 20.58 -6.22 13.38
CA VAL A 79 20.37 -5.75 12.00
C VAL A 79 19.46 -6.71 11.24
N GLN A 80 19.73 -8.02 11.28
CA GLN A 80 18.90 -9.04 10.66
C GLN A 80 17.46 -9.04 11.19
N ALA A 81 17.27 -8.91 12.51
CA ALA A 81 15.94 -8.82 13.08
C ALA A 81 15.17 -7.55 12.61
N TYR A 82 15.87 -6.45 12.36
CA TYR A 82 15.25 -5.27 11.73
C TYR A 82 14.94 -5.50 10.26
N ASP A 83 15.77 -6.22 9.49
CA ASP A 83 15.49 -6.53 8.09
C ASP A 83 14.16 -7.28 7.92
N GLU A 84 13.93 -8.28 8.77
CA GLU A 84 12.68 -9.04 8.80
C GLU A 84 11.48 -8.13 9.14
N ARG A 85 11.60 -7.32 10.19
CA ARG A 85 10.56 -6.35 10.57
C ARG A 85 10.24 -5.37 9.45
N LEU A 86 11.27 -4.82 8.80
CA LEU A 86 11.13 -3.89 7.67
C LEU A 86 10.53 -4.59 6.44
N GLY A 87 10.87 -5.86 6.20
CA GLY A 87 10.23 -6.69 5.17
C GLY A 87 8.74 -6.83 5.39
N ASN A 88 8.33 -7.19 6.60
CA ASN A 88 6.93 -7.33 6.99
C ASN A 88 6.16 -6.00 6.92
N LEU A 89 6.79 -4.90 7.32
CA LEU A 89 6.21 -3.56 7.20
C LEU A 89 5.95 -3.16 5.75
N ARG A 90 6.90 -3.41 4.83
CA ARG A 90 6.70 -3.13 3.40
C ARG A 90 5.51 -3.89 2.82
N GLN A 91 5.29 -5.13 3.24
CA GLN A 91 4.11 -5.90 2.83
C GLN A 91 2.80 -5.32 3.39
N ARG A 92 2.78 -4.88 4.65
CA ARG A 92 1.60 -4.21 5.24
C ARG A 92 1.29 -2.89 4.55
N ILE A 93 2.30 -2.08 4.26
CA ILE A 93 2.17 -0.84 3.49
C ILE A 93 1.52 -1.12 2.13
N ALA A 94 2.02 -2.12 1.40
CA ALA A 94 1.46 -2.50 0.11
C ALA A 94 -0.01 -2.96 0.22
N ARG A 95 -0.36 -3.71 1.28
CA ARG A 95 -1.74 -4.14 1.54
C ARG A 95 -2.66 -2.94 1.84
N HIS A 96 -2.28 -2.04 2.74
CA HIS A 96 -3.10 -0.88 3.09
C HIS A 96 -3.28 0.09 1.91
N ALA A 97 -2.22 0.29 1.11
CA ALA A 97 -2.35 1.02 -0.15
C ALA A 97 -3.32 0.32 -1.11
N GLY A 98 -3.23 -1.01 -1.24
CA GLY A 98 -4.14 -1.81 -2.05
C GLY A 98 -5.60 -1.73 -1.59
N TYR A 99 -5.86 -1.70 -0.27
CA TYR A 99 -7.21 -1.53 0.25
C TYR A 99 -7.82 -0.17 -0.10
N PHE A 100 -7.04 0.91 0.01
CA PHE A 100 -7.52 2.22 -0.43
C PHE A 100 -7.74 2.27 -1.95
N GLN A 101 -6.85 1.66 -2.73
CA GLN A 101 -7.04 1.57 -4.18
C GLN A 101 -8.32 0.80 -4.55
N ALA A 102 -8.65 -0.25 -3.80
CA ALA A 102 -9.86 -1.05 -4.00
C ALA A 102 -11.16 -0.29 -3.67
N THR A 103 -11.11 0.83 -2.94
CA THR A 103 -12.28 1.72 -2.78
C THR A 103 -12.57 2.55 -4.02
N ALA A 104 -11.77 2.39 -5.09
CA ALA A 104 -11.90 3.08 -6.37
C ALA A 104 -12.02 4.62 -6.22
N PRO A 105 -11.00 5.29 -5.64
CA PRO A 105 -11.01 6.74 -5.48
C PRO A 105 -11.20 7.43 -6.83
N GLN A 106 -11.96 8.52 -6.87
CA GLN A 106 -12.29 9.25 -8.09
C GLN A 106 -11.87 10.72 -8.01
N GLY A 107 -11.77 11.37 -9.17
CA GLY A 107 -11.49 12.81 -9.26
C GLY A 107 -10.18 13.20 -8.56
N GLU A 108 -10.24 14.17 -7.66
CA GLU A 108 -9.05 14.67 -6.97
C GLU A 108 -8.46 13.65 -5.98
N GLN A 109 -9.26 12.79 -5.36
CA GLN A 109 -8.76 11.74 -4.45
C GLN A 109 -7.88 10.73 -5.21
N ALA A 110 -8.24 10.40 -6.45
CA ALA A 110 -7.42 9.53 -7.30
C ALA A 110 -6.05 10.16 -7.61
N ARG A 111 -6.03 11.47 -7.92
CA ARG A 111 -4.80 12.21 -8.21
C ARG A 111 -3.91 12.34 -6.98
N GLN A 112 -4.49 12.66 -5.83
CA GLN A 112 -3.78 12.71 -4.55
C GLN A 112 -3.21 11.34 -4.18
N PHE A 113 -3.99 10.28 -4.35
CA PHE A 113 -3.50 8.93 -4.07
C PHE A 113 -2.38 8.50 -5.02
N ALA A 114 -2.44 8.87 -6.31
CA ALA A 114 -1.33 8.64 -7.23
C ALA A 114 -0.04 9.37 -6.79
N ARG A 115 -0.15 10.61 -6.29
CA ARG A 115 1.00 11.33 -5.70
C ARG A 115 1.56 10.62 -4.47
N VAL A 116 0.70 10.16 -3.57
CA VAL A 116 1.11 9.33 -2.41
C VAL A 116 1.87 8.09 -2.87
N GLN A 117 1.34 7.35 -3.85
CA GLN A 117 1.98 6.14 -4.38
C GLN A 117 3.34 6.43 -5.01
N GLN A 118 3.45 7.52 -5.79
CA GLN A 118 4.72 7.94 -6.40
C GLN A 118 5.77 8.25 -5.33
N GLN A 119 5.43 9.07 -4.35
CA GLN A 119 6.34 9.44 -3.27
C GLN A 119 6.73 8.23 -2.42
N LEU A 120 5.77 7.33 -2.18
CA LEU A 120 6.01 6.09 -1.45
C LEU A 120 7.01 5.20 -2.19
N GLY A 121 6.89 5.10 -3.52
CA GLY A 121 7.85 4.37 -4.35
C GLY A 121 9.27 4.93 -4.21
N LEU A 122 9.43 6.25 -4.24
CA LEU A 122 10.72 6.93 -4.06
C LEU A 122 11.30 6.67 -2.68
N TYR A 123 10.50 6.84 -1.63
CA TYR A 123 10.91 6.60 -0.25
C TYR A 123 11.37 5.15 -0.03
N LEU A 124 10.60 4.16 -0.51
CA LEU A 124 10.97 2.75 -0.39
C LEU A 124 12.22 2.39 -1.22
N ALA A 125 12.45 3.06 -2.36
CA ALA A 125 13.66 2.86 -3.15
C ALA A 125 14.91 3.38 -2.44
N GLN A 126 14.83 4.58 -1.86
CA GLN A 126 15.89 5.16 -1.03
C GLN A 126 16.19 4.27 0.19
N GLN A 127 15.15 3.76 0.85
CA GLN A 127 15.31 2.84 1.97
C GLN A 127 16.09 1.57 1.58
N ARG A 128 15.80 0.98 0.41
CA ARG A 128 16.54 -0.19 -0.09
C ARG A 128 18.01 0.15 -0.38
N GLN A 129 18.31 1.35 -0.86
CA GLN A 129 19.69 1.80 -1.06
C GLN A 129 20.42 1.95 0.28
N ALA A 130 19.79 2.59 1.26
CA ALA A 130 20.35 2.73 2.61
C ALA A 130 20.63 1.36 3.24
N ASN A 131 19.72 0.39 3.08
CA ASN A 131 19.90 -0.96 3.63
C ASN A 131 21.04 -1.71 2.94
N ARG A 132 21.19 -1.57 1.61
CA ARG A 132 22.34 -2.15 0.90
C ARG A 132 23.66 -1.58 1.40
N ALA A 133 23.76 -0.26 1.52
CA ALA A 133 24.96 0.39 2.06
C ALA A 133 25.28 -0.09 3.48
N LEU A 134 24.25 -0.29 4.33
CA LEU A 134 24.41 -0.85 5.66
C LEU A 134 25.02 -2.27 5.62
N HIS A 135 24.51 -3.15 4.75
CA HIS A 135 25.02 -4.52 4.60
C HIS A 135 26.40 -4.59 3.94
N GLU A 136 26.75 -3.61 3.12
CA GLU A 136 28.09 -3.46 2.53
C GLU A 136 29.10 -2.89 3.54
N GLY A 137 28.65 -2.50 4.74
CA GLY A 137 29.49 -1.88 5.77
C GLY A 137 29.77 -0.41 5.55
N ASP A 138 29.20 0.21 4.50
CA ASP A 138 29.31 1.64 4.25
C ASP A 138 28.29 2.41 5.09
N LEU A 139 28.59 2.54 6.39
CA LEU A 139 27.75 3.23 7.35
C LEU A 139 27.56 4.71 7.02
N ARG A 140 28.56 5.34 6.37
CA ARG A 140 28.47 6.75 5.98
C ARG A 140 27.41 6.93 4.89
N SER A 141 27.46 6.11 3.84
CA SER A 141 26.45 6.13 2.79
C SER A 141 25.09 5.69 3.31
N ALA A 142 25.03 4.69 4.19
CA ALA A 142 23.78 4.26 4.81
C ALA A 142 23.11 5.39 5.62
N GLN A 143 23.89 6.19 6.35
CA GLN A 143 23.39 7.35 7.10
C GLN A 143 23.02 8.53 6.19
N ALA A 144 23.78 8.79 5.13
CA ALA A 144 23.47 9.85 4.17
C ALA A 144 22.20 9.56 3.35
N LEU A 145 21.95 8.28 3.06
CA LEU A 145 20.74 7.80 2.39
C LEU A 145 19.56 7.65 3.36
N ALA A 146 19.83 7.60 4.67
CA ALA A 146 18.78 7.56 5.65
C ALA A 146 17.97 8.87 5.59
N PRO A 147 16.64 8.77 5.66
CA PRO A 147 15.75 9.92 5.75
C PRO A 147 16.25 10.94 6.79
N SER A 148 16.74 12.09 6.34
CA SER A 148 17.16 13.22 7.18
C SER A 148 16.16 14.36 6.98
N LEU A 149 15.87 15.09 8.06
CA LEU A 149 14.74 16.02 8.22
C LEU A 149 14.59 17.14 7.16
N ALA A 150 15.45 17.26 6.14
CA ALA A 150 15.39 18.31 5.14
C ALA A 150 15.34 17.73 3.71
N GLY A 151 14.22 17.93 3.01
CA GLY A 151 14.07 17.61 1.58
C GLY A 151 13.74 16.14 1.27
N ASP A 152 13.27 15.41 2.27
CA ASP A 152 13.14 13.96 2.27
C ASP A 152 11.91 13.47 1.48
N PRO A 153 12.04 12.46 0.59
CA PRO A 153 10.92 11.69 0.08
C PRO A 153 9.95 11.27 1.19
N GLN A 154 10.44 11.02 2.41
CA GLN A 154 9.60 10.72 3.56
C GLN A 154 8.62 11.86 3.92
N GLN A 155 9.10 13.10 3.96
CA GLN A 155 8.27 14.26 4.29
C GLN A 155 7.23 14.49 3.20
N GLN A 156 7.63 14.32 1.93
CA GLN A 156 6.71 14.42 0.79
C GLN A 156 5.60 13.36 0.85
N VAL A 157 5.93 12.10 1.14
CA VAL A 157 4.90 11.06 1.39
C VAL A 157 3.95 11.46 2.49
N TRP A 158 4.47 11.97 3.61
CA TRP A 158 3.65 12.33 4.76
C TRP A 158 2.69 13.49 4.45
N THR A 159 3.19 14.53 3.79
CA THR A 159 2.38 15.68 3.37
C THR A 159 1.26 15.27 2.40
N GLU A 160 1.59 14.48 1.37
CA GLU A 160 0.58 14.00 0.41
C GLU A 160 -0.46 13.09 1.10
N LEU A 161 -0.02 12.21 2.02
CA LEU A 161 -0.91 11.33 2.75
C LEU A 161 -1.86 12.11 3.67
N GLN A 162 -1.37 13.13 4.35
CA GLN A 162 -2.19 14.00 5.19
C GLN A 162 -3.21 14.80 4.37
N SER A 163 -2.80 15.31 3.19
CA SER A 163 -3.70 15.99 2.25
C SER A 163 -4.82 15.08 1.75
N LEU A 164 -4.48 13.82 1.43
CA LEU A 164 -5.45 12.81 1.02
C LEU A 164 -6.44 12.47 2.16
N GLN A 165 -5.95 12.27 3.38
CA GLN A 165 -6.78 12.03 4.56
C GLN A 165 -7.79 13.17 4.80
N GLN A 166 -7.35 14.42 4.68
CA GLN A 166 -8.22 15.60 4.81
C GLN A 166 -9.28 15.67 3.71
N SER A 167 -8.91 15.28 2.48
CA SER A 167 -9.81 15.30 1.33
C SER A 167 -10.87 14.21 1.43
N VAL A 168 -10.50 13.01 1.89
CA VAL A 168 -11.46 11.93 2.17
C VAL A 168 -12.40 12.33 3.32
N ALA A 169 -11.87 12.85 4.42
CA ALA A 169 -12.67 13.28 5.56
C ALA A 169 -13.66 14.42 5.24
N SER A 170 -13.31 15.30 4.30
CA SER A 170 -14.17 16.40 3.86
C SER A 170 -15.36 15.90 3.02
N VAL A 171 -15.17 14.84 2.23
CA VAL A 171 -16.25 14.21 1.45
C VAL A 171 -17.20 13.40 2.36
N SER A 172 -16.68 12.78 3.41
CA SER A 172 -17.48 11.98 4.36
C SER A 172 -18.33 12.80 5.33
N LYS A 173 -18.21 14.14 5.37
CA LYS A 173 -19.10 15.00 6.17
C LYS A 173 -20.30 15.41 5.31
N PRO A 174 -21.49 14.79 5.49
CA PRO A 174 -22.69 15.32 4.85
C PRO A 174 -22.97 16.71 5.42
N GLN A 175 -23.14 17.68 4.52
CA GLN A 175 -23.55 19.04 4.85
C GLN A 175 -24.95 18.97 5.48
N ARG A 176 -25.03 19.00 6.82
CA ARG A 176 -26.30 19.19 7.52
C ARG A 176 -26.86 20.56 7.12
N ARG A 177 -27.83 20.55 6.22
CA ARG A 177 -28.79 21.65 6.04
C ARG A 177 -30.07 21.27 6.74
#